data_AF-Q2H857-F1
#
_entry.id   AF-Q2H857-F1
#
_cell.length_a   1.000
_cell.length_b   1.000
_cell.length_c   1.000
_cell.angle_alpha   90.00
_cell.angle_beta   90.00
_cell.angle_gamma   90.00
#
_symmetry.space_group_name_H-M   'P 1'
#
loop_
_entity.id
_entity.type
_entity.pdbx_description
1 polymer ?
#
loop_
_entity_poly.entity_id
_entity_poly.type
_entity_poly.pdbx_seq_one_letter_code
_entity_poly.pdbx_strand_id
1 'polypeptide(L)'
;MPYSDASYNYYSGPSEVLTDDSRKCQVEGCNKKHAFSRPDGDKKVYSKYCSNHTCEKTYPGEVDYHCKNPRSSNERYCSLHLTCGEPGCKKMGEHYGVREHVRWFCASHRCTSSECRLRATDRTQQRCTAHIILCNVPNCTRPAHQHRDGRLDATCAAHYGTQLCEWAAGCTRRASAGRSSSPSTSSSSKSPQYCASHQCRTPLCERPRAISRSSPSPSSRDILDHCELHTCRTSGCRGEVHTLVDYCARHACAGVGCGRGGRGADPATAAGSLLAVGLDRDLCAVHAQAGQRRAVSLNAGEIGLDWDELRGRFEMGEGGRRERERKRLSDDLERMRRRERELEEDLERAERRRGLDREAMDRLQRDFQAWNGVSEWDSRRL
;
A
#
# COMPACT_ATOMS: atom_id res chain seq x y z
N MET A 1 -10.18 0.66 38.11
CA MET A 1 -10.51 -0.69 37.57
C MET A 1 -11.29 -1.45 38.63
N PRO A 2 -12.63 -1.56 38.54
CA PRO A 2 -13.39 -2.52 39.34
C PRO A 2 -13.63 -3.80 38.53
N TYR A 3 -13.28 -4.93 39.14
CA TYR A 3 -13.42 -6.29 38.62
C TYR A 3 -14.91 -6.71 38.57
N SER A 4 -15.34 -7.34 37.47
CA SER A 4 -16.58 -8.10 37.42
C SER A 4 -16.28 -9.58 37.63
N ASP A 5 -16.36 -10.01 38.90
CA ASP A 5 -16.42 -11.41 39.30
C ASP A 5 -17.68 -12.07 38.71
N ALA A 6 -17.49 -12.82 37.62
CA ALA A 6 -18.46 -13.79 37.14
C ALA A 6 -18.10 -15.15 37.74
N SER A 7 -18.33 -15.32 39.05
CA SER A 7 -18.19 -16.62 39.69
C SER A 7 -19.39 -17.53 39.38
N TYR A 8 -19.01 -18.76 39.04
CA TYR A 8 -19.79 -19.93 38.68
C TYR A 8 -21.03 -20.17 39.54
N ASN A 9 -22.09 -20.73 38.95
CA ASN A 9 -23.07 -21.49 39.70
C ASN A 9 -23.51 -22.77 38.98
N TYR A 10 -23.39 -23.86 39.75
CA TYR A 10 -23.52 -25.28 39.45
C TYR A 10 -25.00 -25.72 39.34
N TYR A 11 -25.25 -26.69 38.46
CA TYR A 11 -26.40 -27.62 38.31
C TYR A 11 -27.76 -27.27 38.96
N SER A 12 -28.80 -27.20 38.13
CA SER A 12 -30.19 -27.48 38.55
C SER A 12 -30.90 -28.23 37.42
N GLY A 13 -31.48 -29.38 37.76
CA GLY A 13 -32.01 -30.40 36.86
C GLY A 13 -33.30 -30.00 36.10
N PRO A 14 -33.80 -30.92 35.25
CA PRO A 14 -34.89 -30.67 34.32
C PRO A 14 -36.25 -30.73 35.04
N SER A 15 -36.77 -29.57 35.45
CA SER A 15 -38.18 -29.42 35.79
C SER A 15 -38.88 -28.65 34.68
N GLU A 16 -39.66 -29.40 33.89
CA GLU A 16 -40.63 -28.90 32.93
C GLU A 16 -41.78 -28.23 33.69
N VAL A 17 -41.65 -26.92 33.90
CA VAL A 17 -42.80 -26.07 34.23
C VAL A 17 -42.71 -24.86 33.32
N LEU A 18 -43.65 -24.77 32.38
CA LEU A 18 -43.91 -23.64 31.49
C LEU A 18 -44.48 -22.43 32.26
N THR A 19 -43.88 -22.10 33.39
CA THR A 19 -44.07 -20.76 33.97
C THR A 19 -43.06 -19.87 33.31
N ASP A 20 -43.54 -18.74 32.77
CA ASP A 20 -42.75 -17.63 32.25
C ASP A 20 -41.88 -17.06 33.39
N ASP A 21 -40.83 -17.80 33.73
CA ASP A 21 -39.91 -17.48 34.79
C ASP A 21 -39.09 -16.30 34.29
N SER A 22 -39.61 -15.11 34.58
CA SER A 22 -39.05 -13.80 34.26
C SER A 22 -37.59 -13.60 34.70
N ARG A 23 -36.96 -14.61 35.32
CA ARG A 23 -35.54 -14.66 35.73
C ARG A 23 -34.66 -15.48 34.78
N LYS A 24 -35.23 -16.17 33.79
CA LYS A 24 -34.55 -17.03 32.81
C LYS A 24 -34.50 -16.38 31.43
N CYS A 25 -33.42 -16.64 30.70
CA CYS A 25 -33.19 -16.11 29.36
C CYS A 25 -34.38 -16.40 28.42
N GLN A 26 -34.90 -15.37 27.76
CA GLN A 26 -36.06 -15.52 26.85
C GLN A 26 -35.73 -16.11 25.46
N VAL A 27 -34.57 -16.78 25.32
CA VAL A 27 -34.22 -17.46 24.06
C VAL A 27 -34.70 -18.91 24.19
N GLU A 28 -35.44 -19.39 23.21
CA GLU A 28 -35.98 -20.76 23.21
C GLU A 28 -34.87 -21.79 23.49
N GLY A 29 -35.12 -22.68 24.47
CA GLY A 29 -34.14 -23.68 24.92
C GLY A 29 -33.02 -23.16 25.84
N CYS A 30 -32.93 -21.86 26.11
CA CYS A 30 -31.93 -21.29 27.00
C CYS A 30 -32.46 -21.09 28.43
N ASN A 31 -32.10 -21.99 29.35
CA ASN A 31 -32.51 -21.90 30.76
C ASN A 31 -31.54 -21.13 31.67
N LYS A 32 -30.64 -20.31 31.10
CA LYS A 32 -29.62 -19.57 31.86
C LYS A 32 -30.19 -18.32 32.52
N LYS A 33 -29.62 -17.92 33.65
CA LYS A 33 -29.97 -16.69 34.38
C LYS A 33 -29.69 -15.44 33.54
N HIS A 34 -30.50 -14.40 33.72
CA HIS A 34 -30.32 -13.10 33.07
C HIS A 34 -28.97 -12.44 33.40
N ALA A 35 -28.41 -11.73 32.42
CA ALA A 35 -27.31 -10.82 32.64
C ALA A 35 -27.80 -9.57 33.39
N PHE A 36 -26.93 -8.93 34.16
CA PHE A 36 -27.24 -7.65 34.78
C PHE A 36 -26.03 -6.71 34.72
N SER A 37 -26.30 -5.41 34.75
CA SER A 37 -25.30 -4.35 34.85
C SER A 37 -25.61 -3.46 36.06
N ARG A 38 -24.58 -2.80 36.60
CA ARG A 38 -24.67 -1.83 37.71
C ARG A 38 -24.07 -0.49 37.25
N PRO A 39 -24.82 0.30 36.49
CA PRO A 39 -24.31 1.54 35.90
C PRO A 39 -23.98 2.59 36.96
N ASP A 40 -24.86 2.78 37.94
CA ASP A 40 -24.71 3.75 39.03
C ASP A 40 -24.35 3.07 40.36
N GLY A 41 -23.66 1.91 40.31
CA GLY A 41 -23.19 1.17 41.49
C GLY A 41 -24.25 0.34 42.23
N ASP A 42 -25.42 0.91 42.50
CA ASP A 42 -26.38 0.30 43.44
C ASP A 42 -27.53 -0.45 42.77
N LYS A 43 -28.07 0.08 41.67
CA LYS A 43 -29.22 -0.53 41.00
C LYS A 43 -28.77 -1.56 39.97
N LYS A 44 -29.18 -2.82 40.17
CA LYS A 44 -29.04 -3.87 39.15
C LYS A 44 -30.07 -3.66 38.05
N VAL A 45 -29.61 -3.48 36.82
CA VAL A 45 -30.46 -3.48 35.63
C VAL A 45 -30.29 -4.80 34.92
N TYR A 46 -31.34 -5.62 34.93
CA TYR A 46 -31.35 -6.93 34.30
C TYR A 46 -31.64 -6.82 32.80
N SER A 47 -30.94 -7.62 32.02
CA SER A 47 -31.23 -7.88 30.61
C SER A 47 -32.35 -8.92 30.51
N LYS A 48 -33.10 -8.92 29.42
CA LYS A 48 -34.04 -10.02 29.09
C LYS A 48 -33.32 -11.34 28.76
N TYR A 49 -32.01 -11.27 28.55
CA TYR A 49 -31.18 -12.36 28.06
C TYR A 49 -30.05 -12.70 29.05
N CYS A 50 -29.52 -13.92 28.97
CA CYS A 50 -28.30 -14.29 29.71
C CYS A 50 -27.05 -13.67 29.07
N SER A 51 -25.89 -13.75 29.75
CA SER A 51 -24.61 -13.21 29.26
C SER A 51 -24.23 -13.69 27.86
N ASN A 52 -24.64 -14.89 27.46
CA ASN A 52 -24.38 -15.46 26.14
C ASN A 52 -25.29 -14.91 25.03
N HIS A 53 -26.44 -14.34 25.41
CA HIS A 53 -27.46 -13.85 24.47
C HIS A 53 -27.71 -12.34 24.58
N THR A 54 -27.18 -11.67 25.60
CA THR A 54 -27.20 -10.21 25.70
C THR A 54 -26.18 -9.59 24.72
N CYS A 55 -26.66 -8.71 23.84
CA CYS A 55 -25.80 -7.97 22.91
C CYS A 55 -24.93 -6.94 23.65
N GLU A 56 -23.62 -6.94 23.37
CA GLU A 56 -22.64 -6.10 24.06
C GLU A 56 -22.71 -4.60 23.68
N LYS A 57 -23.48 -4.22 22.64
CA LYS A 57 -23.50 -2.84 22.11
C LYS A 57 -23.88 -1.79 23.18
N THR A 58 -24.77 -2.13 24.09
CA THR A 58 -25.29 -1.19 25.10
C THR A 58 -24.35 -1.04 26.30
N TYR A 59 -23.26 -1.80 26.37
CA TYR A 59 -22.32 -1.78 27.48
C TYR A 59 -21.15 -0.82 27.18
N PRO A 60 -20.99 0.33 27.88
CA PRO A 60 -21.80 0.90 28.96
C PRO A 60 -22.20 2.37 28.66
N GLY A 61 -22.98 2.63 27.62
CA GLY A 61 -23.16 4.01 27.15
C GLY A 61 -24.52 4.42 26.56
N GLU A 62 -25.49 3.51 26.42
CA GLU A 62 -26.83 3.87 25.94
C GLU A 62 -27.86 3.88 27.08
N VAL A 63 -28.87 4.77 26.97
CA VAL A 63 -29.94 5.03 27.96
C VAL A 63 -30.77 3.78 28.29
N ASP A 64 -30.85 2.85 27.33
CA ASP A 64 -31.40 1.51 27.52
C ASP A 64 -30.23 0.55 27.76
N TYR A 65 -29.94 0.24 29.04
CA TYR A 65 -28.76 -0.54 29.47
C TYR A 65 -28.52 -1.88 28.76
N HIS A 66 -29.54 -2.48 28.12
CA HIS A 66 -29.45 -3.74 27.38
C HIS A 66 -30.21 -3.69 26.06
N CYS A 67 -29.62 -4.23 24.99
CA CYS A 67 -30.32 -4.39 23.71
C CYS A 67 -31.53 -5.34 23.86
N LYS A 68 -32.64 -5.00 23.19
CA LYS A 68 -33.87 -5.81 23.14
C LYS A 68 -33.77 -7.05 22.26
N ASN A 69 -32.71 -7.22 21.48
CA ASN A 69 -32.55 -8.33 20.54
C ASN A 69 -31.47 -9.28 21.03
N PRO A 70 -31.73 -10.60 21.05
CA PRO A 70 -30.72 -11.57 21.46
C PRO A 70 -29.61 -11.66 20.40
N ARG A 71 -28.38 -11.90 20.85
CA ARG A 71 -27.27 -12.31 19.97
C ARG A 71 -27.23 -13.83 19.82
N SER A 72 -26.67 -14.30 18.72
CA SER A 72 -26.30 -15.70 18.60
C SER A 72 -25.17 -16.03 19.60
N SER A 73 -25.11 -17.27 20.08
CA SER A 73 -24.12 -17.67 21.09
C SER A 73 -22.66 -17.43 20.66
N ASN A 74 -22.39 -17.45 19.35
CA ASN A 74 -21.06 -17.31 18.75
C ASN A 74 -20.68 -15.87 18.38
N GLU A 75 -21.62 -14.93 18.38
CA GLU A 75 -21.39 -13.55 17.98
C GLU A 75 -21.46 -12.61 19.19
N ARG A 76 -20.67 -11.53 19.23
CA ARG A 76 -20.70 -10.55 20.34
C ARG A 76 -21.89 -9.59 20.30
N TYR A 77 -22.44 -9.36 19.10
CA TYR A 77 -23.53 -8.43 18.88
C TYR A 77 -24.74 -9.14 18.27
N CYS A 78 -25.94 -8.59 18.46
CA CYS A 78 -27.13 -9.12 17.80
C CYS A 78 -27.10 -8.81 16.30
N SER A 79 -27.88 -9.55 15.52
CA SER A 79 -27.94 -9.42 14.06
C SER A 79 -28.17 -7.99 13.59
N LEU A 80 -29.02 -7.22 14.30
CA LEU A 80 -29.27 -5.82 14.02
C LEU A 80 -28.05 -4.93 14.24
N HIS A 81 -27.28 -5.17 15.30
CA HIS A 81 -26.07 -4.40 15.59
C HIS A 81 -24.84 -4.89 14.82
N LEU A 82 -24.92 -6.07 14.19
CA LEU A 82 -23.96 -6.55 13.20
C LEU A 82 -24.25 -6.00 11.79
N THR A 83 -25.39 -5.35 11.56
CA THR A 83 -25.65 -4.72 10.27
C THR A 83 -24.76 -3.49 10.04
N CYS A 84 -24.51 -3.19 8.78
CA CYS A 84 -23.80 -1.98 8.37
C CYS A 84 -24.54 -0.74 8.87
N GLY A 85 -23.84 0.18 9.53
CA GLY A 85 -24.38 1.45 10.02
C GLY A 85 -24.78 2.46 8.93
N GLU A 86 -24.76 2.05 7.66
CA GLU A 86 -25.25 2.86 6.54
C GLU A 86 -26.78 2.73 6.48
N PRO A 87 -27.54 3.85 6.47
CA PRO A 87 -28.99 3.80 6.37
C PRO A 87 -29.45 2.98 5.16
N GLY A 88 -30.28 1.96 5.41
CA GLY A 88 -30.82 1.07 4.38
C GLY A 88 -29.89 -0.06 3.92
N CYS A 89 -28.66 -0.17 4.45
CA CYS A 89 -27.77 -1.28 4.11
C CYS A 89 -28.06 -2.53 4.95
N LYS A 90 -28.46 -3.62 4.30
CA LYS A 90 -28.72 -4.91 4.95
C LYS A 90 -27.48 -5.81 5.07
N LYS A 91 -26.32 -5.38 4.57
CA LYS A 91 -25.08 -6.16 4.64
C LYS A 91 -24.54 -6.17 6.07
N MET A 92 -23.91 -7.27 6.47
CA MET A 92 -23.17 -7.31 7.73
C MET A 92 -21.95 -6.38 7.66
N GLY A 93 -21.70 -5.65 8.74
CA GLY A 93 -20.48 -4.86 8.93
C GLY A 93 -19.28 -5.75 9.23
N GLU A 94 -18.07 -5.31 8.88
CA GLU A 94 -16.86 -6.05 9.21
C GLU A 94 -16.48 -5.81 10.67
N HIS A 95 -16.54 -6.87 11.49
CA HIS A 95 -16.25 -6.81 12.92
C HIS A 95 -14.77 -7.14 13.20
N TYR A 96 -14.02 -6.17 13.75
CA TYR A 96 -12.57 -6.31 13.97
C TYR A 96 -12.16 -6.83 15.35
N GLY A 97 -13.07 -7.43 16.12
CA GLY A 97 -12.72 -8.03 17.42
C GLY A 97 -12.38 -7.03 18.53
N VAL A 98 -12.34 -5.73 18.22
CA VAL A 98 -12.01 -4.66 19.17
C VAL A 98 -13.21 -4.41 20.09
N ARG A 99 -12.94 -4.19 21.38
CA ARG A 99 -13.94 -3.94 22.43
C ARG A 99 -14.62 -2.57 22.35
N GLU A 100 -14.18 -1.70 21.45
CA GLU A 100 -14.71 -0.35 21.33
C GLU A 100 -16.00 -0.32 20.51
N HIS A 101 -16.99 0.38 21.05
CA HIS A 101 -18.28 0.55 20.41
C HIS A 101 -18.18 1.57 19.25
N VAL A 102 -17.73 1.11 18.09
CA VAL A 102 -17.75 1.89 16.85
C VAL A 102 -18.80 1.30 15.91
N ARG A 103 -19.62 2.14 15.26
CA ARG A 103 -20.56 1.68 14.23
C ARG A 103 -19.78 0.97 13.12
N TRP A 104 -20.17 -0.26 12.82
CA TRP A 104 -19.53 -1.08 11.81
C TRP A 104 -20.06 -0.72 10.43
N PHE A 105 -19.18 -0.60 9.45
CA PHE A 105 -19.56 -0.43 8.05
C PHE A 105 -19.10 -1.66 7.26
N CYS A 106 -19.91 -2.11 6.30
CA CYS A 106 -19.51 -3.19 5.41
C CYS A 106 -18.42 -2.71 4.44
N ALA A 107 -17.76 -3.64 3.74
CA ALA A 107 -16.67 -3.35 2.79
C ALA A 107 -16.98 -2.21 1.80
N SER A 108 -18.25 -2.08 1.36
CA SER A 108 -18.66 -1.06 0.39
C SER A 108 -18.96 0.32 0.99
N HIS A 109 -19.14 0.41 2.31
CA HIS A 109 -19.48 1.67 3.01
C HIS A 109 -18.40 2.11 3.99
N ARG A 110 -17.36 1.32 4.22
CA ARG A 110 -16.20 1.72 5.01
C ARG A 110 -15.21 2.50 4.17
N CYS A 111 -14.41 3.33 4.83
CA CYS A 111 -13.26 3.93 4.21
C CYS A 111 -12.22 2.86 3.79
N THR A 112 -11.68 2.97 2.59
CA THR A 112 -10.61 2.09 2.05
C THR A 112 -9.21 2.44 2.56
N SER A 113 -9.06 3.54 3.31
CA SER A 113 -7.78 3.88 3.93
C SER A 113 -7.43 2.83 4.97
N SER A 114 -6.16 2.41 5.01
CA SER A 114 -5.67 1.45 6.01
C SER A 114 -6.04 1.95 7.41
N GLU A 115 -6.59 1.04 8.23
CA GLU A 115 -6.97 1.30 9.62
C GLU A 115 -8.15 2.27 9.83
N CYS A 116 -8.71 2.88 8.78
CA CYS A 116 -9.85 3.76 8.94
C CYS A 116 -11.17 2.97 9.05
N ARG A 117 -11.87 3.17 10.17
CA ARG A 117 -13.16 2.52 10.45
C ARG A 117 -14.37 3.43 10.22
N LEU A 118 -14.13 4.65 9.74
CA LEU A 118 -15.19 5.62 9.49
C LEU A 118 -15.97 5.27 8.23
N ARG A 119 -17.21 5.77 8.19
CA ARG A 119 -18.08 5.73 7.01
C ARG A 119 -17.40 6.40 5.82
N ALA A 120 -17.42 5.76 4.65
CA ALA A 120 -17.07 6.40 3.40
C ALA A 120 -18.14 7.43 3.05
N THR A 121 -17.74 8.70 2.97
CA THR A 121 -18.63 9.80 2.57
C THR A 121 -18.67 9.94 1.06
N ASP A 122 -17.55 9.66 0.39
CA ASP A 122 -17.50 9.59 -1.05
C ASP A 122 -17.56 8.14 -1.52
N ARG A 123 -18.60 7.81 -2.30
CA ARG A 123 -18.82 6.46 -2.83
C ARG A 123 -17.86 6.13 -3.97
N THR A 124 -17.32 7.14 -4.66
CA THR A 124 -16.42 6.90 -5.79
C THR A 124 -15.07 6.41 -5.32
N GLN A 125 -14.40 7.15 -4.42
CA GLN A 125 -13.13 6.79 -3.81
C GLN A 125 -13.27 5.77 -2.66
N GLN A 126 -14.49 5.56 -2.16
CA GLN A 126 -14.78 4.85 -0.92
C GLN A 126 -13.94 5.36 0.26
N ARG A 127 -13.94 6.68 0.46
CA ARG A 127 -13.14 7.35 1.51
C ARG A 127 -14.00 8.24 2.40
N CYS A 128 -13.63 8.35 3.67
CA CYS A 128 -14.26 9.29 4.60
C CYS A 128 -13.73 10.72 4.36
N THR A 129 -14.34 11.72 4.99
CA THR A 129 -13.94 13.13 4.87
C THR A 129 -12.49 13.41 5.24
N ALA A 130 -11.94 12.69 6.21
CA ALA A 130 -10.54 12.84 6.62
C ALA A 130 -9.54 12.22 5.63
N HIS A 131 -9.98 11.26 4.82
CA HIS A 131 -9.12 10.50 3.91
C HIS A 131 -9.42 10.75 2.44
N ILE A 132 -10.42 11.56 2.12
CA ILE A 132 -10.74 11.92 0.74
C ILE A 132 -9.57 12.72 0.17
N ILE A 133 -9.08 12.29 -0.99
CA ILE A 133 -8.01 13.02 -1.67
C ILE A 133 -8.70 14.02 -2.60
N LEU A 134 -8.45 15.30 -2.37
CA LEU A 134 -8.97 16.38 -3.19
C LEU A 134 -8.08 16.63 -4.42
N CYS A 135 -8.65 17.26 -5.43
CA CYS A 135 -7.93 17.70 -6.61
C CYS A 135 -6.85 18.73 -6.24
N ASN A 136 -5.63 18.52 -6.73
CA ASN A 136 -4.48 19.39 -6.48
C ASN A 136 -4.51 20.72 -7.28
N VAL A 137 -5.54 20.93 -8.12
CA VAL A 137 -5.73 22.21 -8.82
C VAL A 137 -6.18 23.27 -7.81
N PRO A 138 -5.51 24.44 -7.74
CA PRO A 138 -5.87 25.50 -6.81
C PRO A 138 -7.36 25.84 -6.86
N ASN A 139 -7.97 26.02 -5.68
CA ASN A 139 -9.40 26.31 -5.49
C ASN A 139 -10.38 25.21 -5.96
N CYS A 140 -9.89 24.02 -6.34
CA CYS A 140 -10.77 22.89 -6.67
C CYS A 140 -11.05 22.03 -5.43
N THR A 141 -12.29 22.02 -4.97
CA THR A 141 -12.74 21.19 -3.84
C THR A 141 -13.26 19.80 -4.27
N ARG A 142 -13.17 19.46 -5.55
CA ARG A 142 -13.67 18.18 -6.08
C ARG A 142 -12.73 17.04 -5.69
N PRO A 143 -13.25 15.83 -5.39
CA PRO A 143 -12.42 14.66 -5.17
C PRO A 143 -11.55 14.35 -6.39
N ALA A 144 -10.32 13.91 -6.14
CA ALA A 144 -9.44 13.32 -7.13
C ALA A 144 -10.12 12.16 -7.88
N HIS A 145 -9.78 11.99 -9.16
CA HIS A 145 -10.31 10.90 -9.95
C HIS A 145 -9.71 9.56 -9.49
N GLN A 146 -10.57 8.55 -9.30
CA GLN A 146 -10.14 7.18 -9.08
C GLN A 146 -10.29 6.38 -10.37
N HIS A 147 -9.20 5.76 -10.79
CA HIS A 147 -9.17 4.83 -11.91
C HIS A 147 -9.87 3.52 -11.57
N ARG A 148 -10.20 2.75 -12.60
CA ARG A 148 -10.81 1.41 -12.47
C ARG A 148 -9.92 0.42 -11.72
N ASP A 149 -8.60 0.63 -11.70
CA ASP A 149 -7.61 -0.17 -10.95
C ASP A 149 -7.49 0.25 -9.47
N GLY A 150 -8.30 1.23 -9.02
CA GLY A 150 -8.30 1.74 -7.66
C GLY A 150 -7.27 2.83 -7.37
N ARG A 151 -6.38 3.15 -8.34
CA ARG A 151 -5.38 4.21 -8.16
C ARG A 151 -6.03 5.59 -8.24
N LEU A 152 -5.57 6.50 -7.39
CA LEU A 152 -6.04 7.89 -7.35
C LEU A 152 -5.07 8.78 -8.14
N ASP A 153 -5.63 9.67 -8.95
CA ASP A 153 -4.88 10.76 -9.59
C ASP A 153 -4.69 11.95 -8.66
N ALA A 154 -3.83 12.89 -9.06
CA ALA A 154 -3.72 14.18 -8.40
C ALA A 154 -4.87 15.15 -8.76
N THR A 155 -5.69 14.83 -9.78
CA THR A 155 -6.70 15.75 -10.34
C THR A 155 -8.08 15.11 -10.39
N CYS A 156 -9.14 15.91 -10.24
CA CYS A 156 -10.51 15.45 -10.43
C CYS A 156 -10.82 15.18 -11.92
N ALA A 157 -11.92 14.46 -12.19
CA ALA A 157 -12.33 14.11 -13.54
C ALA A 157 -12.51 15.32 -14.48
N ALA A 158 -12.90 16.49 -13.95
CA ALA A 158 -13.05 17.71 -14.74
C ALA A 158 -11.71 18.30 -15.19
N HIS A 159 -10.67 18.20 -14.34
CA HIS A 159 -9.32 18.66 -14.68
C HIS A 159 -8.48 17.57 -15.34
N TYR A 160 -8.92 16.32 -15.26
CA TYR A 160 -8.28 15.18 -15.91
C TYR A 160 -8.24 15.32 -17.44
N GLY A 161 -9.20 16.04 -18.04
CA GLY A 161 -9.28 16.30 -19.48
C GLY A 161 -8.56 17.57 -19.95
N THR A 162 -8.22 18.50 -19.06
CA THR A 162 -7.68 19.82 -19.44
C THR A 162 -6.16 19.88 -19.45
N GLN A 163 -5.46 18.89 -18.88
CA GLN A 163 -3.99 18.80 -18.90
C GLN A 163 -3.49 18.12 -20.18
N LEU A 164 -3.78 18.74 -21.33
CA LEU A 164 -3.14 18.37 -22.59
C LEU A 164 -1.66 18.77 -22.54
N CYS A 165 -0.80 17.97 -23.15
CA CYS A 165 0.60 18.33 -23.30
C CYS A 165 0.71 19.64 -24.09
N GLU A 166 1.41 20.61 -23.53
CA GLU A 166 1.59 21.94 -24.14
C GLU A 166 2.54 21.93 -25.35
N TRP A 167 3.05 20.74 -25.74
CA TRP A 167 4.00 20.58 -26.83
C TRP A 167 3.27 20.61 -28.17
N ALA A 168 3.56 21.64 -28.97
CA ALA A 168 3.12 21.89 -30.35
C ALA A 168 1.66 21.53 -30.66
N ALA A 169 0.84 22.53 -31.00
CA ALA A 169 -0.58 22.41 -31.37
C ALA A 169 -0.87 21.10 -32.14
N GLY A 170 -1.42 20.09 -31.45
CA GLY A 170 -1.65 18.76 -32.02
C GLY A 170 -1.30 17.58 -31.11
N CYS A 171 -0.54 17.76 -30.03
CA CYS A 171 -0.33 16.67 -29.07
C CYS A 171 -1.59 16.38 -28.24
N THR A 172 -2.32 15.32 -28.58
CA THR A 172 -3.45 14.81 -27.78
C THR A 172 -3.01 13.98 -26.56
N ARG A 173 -1.70 13.72 -26.41
CA ARG A 173 -1.15 13.00 -25.25
C ARG A 173 -1.13 13.90 -24.02
N ARG A 174 -1.36 13.31 -22.85
CA ARG A 174 -1.51 14.02 -21.56
C ARG A 174 -0.16 14.39 -20.98
N ALA A 175 -0.04 15.57 -20.38
CA ALA A 175 1.15 15.93 -19.61
C ALA A 175 1.39 14.88 -18.51
N SER A 176 2.63 14.44 -18.29
CA SER A 176 2.92 13.35 -17.35
C SER A 176 2.62 13.86 -15.96
N ALA A 177 1.65 13.30 -15.23
CA ALA A 177 1.53 13.57 -13.80
C ALA A 177 2.85 13.14 -13.14
N GLY A 178 3.70 14.11 -12.80
CA GLY A 178 5.04 13.86 -12.30
C GLY A 178 4.96 12.94 -11.08
N ARG A 179 5.47 11.72 -11.22
CA ARG A 179 5.75 10.83 -10.09
C ARG A 179 7.04 11.31 -9.42
N SER A 180 7.06 12.54 -8.91
CA SER A 180 8.11 12.97 -7.99
C SER A 180 7.76 12.41 -6.62
N SER A 181 8.15 11.16 -6.37
CA SER A 181 7.99 10.47 -5.08
C SER A 181 8.98 10.95 -4.01
N SER A 182 9.24 12.26 -3.96
CA SER A 182 10.12 12.86 -2.96
C SER A 182 9.42 14.08 -2.34
N PRO A 183 9.14 14.05 -1.03
CA PRO A 183 8.57 15.20 -0.33
C PRO A 183 9.69 16.21 -0.07
N SER A 184 10.03 17.01 -1.08
CA SER A 184 10.92 18.16 -0.91
C SER A 184 10.08 19.40 -0.60
N THR A 185 10.05 19.76 0.68
CA THR A 185 9.51 21.00 1.22
C THR A 185 10.40 22.17 0.80
N SER A 186 10.09 22.82 -0.33
CA SER A 186 10.18 24.28 -0.56
C SER A 186 10.30 24.62 -2.05
N SER A 187 9.58 25.67 -2.44
CA SER A 187 9.63 26.42 -3.70
C SER A 187 9.01 25.80 -4.96
N SER A 188 7.78 26.25 -5.27
CA SER A 188 7.23 26.49 -6.62
C SER A 188 7.55 25.47 -7.73
N SER A 189 7.33 24.18 -7.48
CA SER A 189 7.42 23.16 -8.53
C SER A 189 6.21 23.31 -9.46
N LYS A 190 6.43 23.99 -10.60
CA LYS A 190 5.45 24.04 -11.68
C LYS A 190 5.13 22.61 -12.11
N SER A 191 3.84 22.32 -12.26
CA SER A 191 3.39 21.03 -12.75
C SER A 191 4.04 20.75 -14.10
N PRO A 192 4.52 19.52 -14.37
CA PRO A 192 5.11 19.17 -15.66
C PRO A 192 4.12 19.48 -16.80
N GLN A 193 4.50 20.39 -17.69
CA GLN A 193 3.68 20.87 -18.82
C GLN A 193 3.66 19.89 -20.01
N TYR A 194 4.54 18.88 -19.99
CA TYR A 194 4.82 18.00 -21.13
C TYR A 194 4.58 16.53 -20.81
N CYS A 195 4.11 15.76 -21.80
CA CYS A 195 3.90 14.32 -21.69
C CYS A 195 5.24 13.55 -21.71
N ALA A 196 5.24 12.28 -21.29
CA ALA A 196 6.47 11.51 -21.17
C ALA A 196 7.20 11.31 -22.50
N SER A 197 6.46 11.29 -23.62
CA SER A 197 7.06 11.23 -24.96
C SER A 197 7.67 12.56 -25.40
N HIS A 198 7.33 13.68 -24.75
CA HIS A 198 7.82 15.02 -25.08
C HIS A 198 8.72 15.59 -23.98
N GLN A 199 8.98 14.86 -22.89
CA GLN A 199 10.00 15.21 -21.90
C GLN A 199 11.38 14.78 -22.37
N CYS A 200 12.38 15.61 -22.06
CA CYS A 200 13.79 15.28 -22.27
C CYS A 200 14.15 13.96 -21.58
N ARG A 201 14.90 13.07 -22.25
CA ARG A 201 15.33 11.80 -21.66
C ARG A 201 16.39 11.94 -20.56
N THR A 202 17.04 13.09 -20.46
CA THR A 202 18.06 13.33 -19.43
C THR A 202 17.40 13.36 -18.04
N PRO A 203 17.87 12.57 -17.06
CA PRO A 203 17.28 12.52 -15.72
C PRO A 203 17.15 13.92 -15.09
N LEU A 204 16.03 14.18 -14.42
CA LEU A 204 15.72 15.45 -13.74
C LEU A 204 15.50 16.66 -14.68
N CYS A 205 15.56 16.49 -16.00
CA CYS A 205 15.28 17.58 -16.95
C CYS A 205 13.77 17.70 -17.22
N GLU A 206 13.16 18.80 -16.80
CA GLU A 206 11.72 19.06 -17.03
C GLU A 206 11.42 19.73 -18.39
N ARG A 207 12.45 20.05 -19.18
CA ARG A 207 12.29 20.74 -20.47
C ARG A 207 11.74 19.79 -21.55
N PRO A 208 10.97 20.33 -22.52
CA PRO A 208 10.48 19.51 -23.61
C PRO A 208 11.62 19.09 -24.54
N ARG A 209 11.44 17.98 -25.25
CA ARG A 209 12.30 17.55 -26.35
C ARG A 209 12.36 18.62 -27.43
N ALA A 210 13.56 18.80 -27.98
CA ALA A 210 13.77 19.70 -29.10
C ALA A 210 13.11 19.15 -30.37
N ILE A 211 12.59 20.07 -31.18
CA ILE A 211 12.09 19.77 -32.52
C ILE A 211 13.22 20.11 -33.49
N SER A 212 13.63 19.16 -34.32
CA SER A 212 14.65 19.41 -35.33
C SER A 212 14.17 20.48 -36.33
N ARG A 213 14.85 21.63 -36.37
CA ARG A 213 14.53 22.76 -37.28
C ARG A 213 15.09 22.58 -38.68
N SER A 214 15.98 21.61 -38.88
CA SER A 214 16.69 21.39 -40.15
C SER A 214 15.92 20.51 -41.14
N SER A 215 14.69 20.07 -40.81
CA SER A 215 13.83 19.38 -41.78
C SER A 215 13.00 20.39 -42.57
N PRO A 216 13.17 20.49 -43.91
CA PRO A 216 12.43 21.43 -44.74
C PRO A 216 10.94 21.08 -44.90
N SER A 217 10.54 19.83 -44.58
CA SER A 217 9.14 19.41 -44.63
C SER A 217 8.45 19.48 -43.26
N PRO A 218 7.31 20.18 -43.15
CA PRO A 218 6.55 20.29 -41.89
C PRO A 218 6.00 18.94 -41.39
N SER A 219 5.87 17.95 -42.27
CA SER A 219 5.42 16.58 -41.97
C SER A 219 6.52 15.64 -41.44
N SER A 220 7.80 16.02 -41.51
CA SER A 220 8.94 15.18 -41.09
C SER A 220 9.77 15.83 -39.97
N ARG A 221 9.10 16.49 -39.03
CA ARG A 221 9.76 17.04 -37.84
C ARG A 221 10.24 15.88 -36.96
N ASP A 222 11.48 15.48 -37.16
CA ASP A 222 12.14 14.50 -36.30
C ASP A 222 12.23 15.05 -34.88
N ILE A 223 11.62 14.31 -33.96
CA ILE A 223 11.61 14.60 -32.52
C ILE A 223 12.95 14.13 -31.97
N LEU A 224 13.73 15.04 -31.40
CA LEU A 224 14.99 14.68 -30.75
C LEU A 224 14.69 14.01 -29.40
N ASP A 225 15.56 13.09 -28.98
CA ASP A 225 15.39 12.43 -27.68
C ASP A 225 15.66 13.34 -26.47
N HIS A 226 16.31 14.48 -26.71
CA HIS A 226 16.78 15.43 -25.71
C HIS A 226 16.24 16.84 -25.97
N CYS A 227 16.22 17.71 -24.96
CA CYS A 227 15.87 19.12 -25.10
C CYS A 227 16.97 19.91 -25.82
N GLU A 228 16.73 21.18 -26.14
CA GLU A 228 17.72 22.02 -26.85
C GLU A 228 19.04 22.18 -26.07
N LEU A 229 19.02 22.09 -24.72
CA LEU A 229 20.24 22.13 -23.90
C LEU A 229 21.02 20.81 -23.89
N HIS A 230 20.34 19.69 -24.12
CA HIS A 230 20.94 18.36 -24.05
C HIS A 230 21.15 17.76 -25.45
N THR A 231 20.89 18.53 -26.50
CA THR A 231 21.17 18.17 -27.90
C THR A 231 22.44 18.87 -28.35
N CYS A 232 23.34 18.15 -29.02
CA CYS A 232 24.55 18.73 -29.58
C CYS A 232 24.25 19.87 -30.57
N ARG A 233 24.91 21.02 -30.42
CA ARG A 233 24.73 22.19 -31.31
C ARG A 233 25.21 22.00 -32.75
N THR A 234 25.99 20.95 -33.04
CA THR A 234 26.44 20.67 -34.40
C THR A 234 25.25 20.34 -35.31
N SER A 235 25.13 21.04 -36.44
CA SER A 235 24.05 20.86 -37.41
C SER A 235 23.93 19.38 -37.83
N GLY A 236 22.73 18.82 -37.67
CA GLY A 236 22.45 17.41 -37.99
C GLY A 236 22.88 16.38 -36.94
N CYS A 237 23.54 16.78 -35.84
CA CYS A 237 23.89 15.85 -34.77
C CYS A 237 22.71 15.59 -33.82
N ARG A 238 22.44 14.31 -33.51
CA ARG A 238 21.42 13.88 -32.54
C ARG A 238 21.99 13.38 -31.21
N GLY A 239 23.31 13.53 -31.01
CA GLY A 239 23.98 13.02 -29.81
C GLY A 239 23.64 13.84 -28.55
N GLU A 240 23.57 13.15 -27.41
CA GLU A 240 23.42 13.76 -26.10
C GLU A 240 24.66 14.61 -25.75
N VAL A 241 24.43 15.79 -25.19
CA VAL A 241 25.48 16.65 -24.64
C VAL A 241 25.87 16.11 -23.26
N HIS A 242 27.08 15.58 -23.14
CA HIS A 242 27.62 15.11 -21.85
C HIS A 242 28.52 16.15 -21.15
N THR A 243 28.74 17.33 -21.75
CA THR A 243 29.71 18.32 -21.27
C THR A 243 29.12 19.72 -21.20
N LEU A 244 29.70 20.59 -20.37
CA LEU A 244 29.29 21.99 -20.18
C LEU A 244 29.34 22.87 -21.46
N VAL A 245 29.81 22.33 -22.59
CA VAL A 245 30.16 23.11 -23.79
C VAL A 245 29.14 22.95 -24.92
N ASP A 246 27.91 22.49 -24.65
CA ASP A 246 26.83 22.33 -25.67
C ASP A 246 27.14 21.33 -26.84
N TYR A 247 28.22 20.54 -26.74
CA TYR A 247 28.62 19.55 -27.75
C TYR A 247 28.66 18.13 -27.17
N CYS A 248 28.29 17.14 -27.99
CA CYS A 248 28.44 15.71 -27.63
C CYS A 248 29.91 15.29 -27.71
N ALA A 249 30.25 14.11 -27.18
CA ALA A 249 31.63 13.60 -27.16
C ALA A 249 32.29 13.56 -28.55
N ARG A 250 31.51 13.33 -29.63
CA ARG A 250 32.01 13.31 -31.01
C ARG A 250 32.34 14.70 -31.56
N HIS A 251 31.71 15.75 -31.03
CA HIS A 251 31.86 17.13 -31.52
C HIS A 251 32.50 18.07 -30.49
N ALA A 252 32.90 17.56 -29.32
CA ALA A 252 33.55 18.34 -28.27
C ALA A 252 34.80 19.08 -28.76
N CYS A 253 35.53 18.52 -29.73
CA CYS A 253 36.71 19.15 -30.34
C CYS A 253 36.37 20.30 -31.30
N ALA A 254 35.20 20.28 -31.95
CA ALA A 254 34.81 21.28 -32.94
C ALA A 254 34.48 22.63 -32.29
N GLY A 255 33.92 22.62 -31.07
CA GLY A 255 33.55 23.83 -30.33
C GLY A 255 34.70 24.68 -29.80
N VAL A 256 35.88 24.08 -29.61
CA VAL A 256 37.04 24.72 -28.93
C VAL A 256 38.08 25.24 -29.94
N GLY A 257 37.74 25.30 -31.24
CA GLY A 257 38.68 25.72 -32.27
C GLY A 257 39.88 24.78 -32.41
N CYS A 258 39.73 23.50 -32.05
CA CYS A 258 40.79 22.52 -32.26
C CYS A 258 41.00 22.35 -33.77
N GLY A 259 42.13 22.86 -34.29
CA GLY A 259 42.45 22.91 -35.73
C GLY A 259 42.50 21.56 -36.47
N ARG A 260 42.18 20.43 -35.80
CA ARG A 260 41.98 19.12 -36.44
C ARG A 260 40.54 18.84 -36.89
N GLY A 261 39.57 19.69 -36.54
CA GLY A 261 38.14 19.46 -36.85
C GLY A 261 37.69 19.79 -38.29
N GLY A 262 38.59 20.25 -39.16
CA GLY A 262 38.23 20.82 -40.47
C GLY A 262 38.12 19.84 -41.64
N ARG A 263 38.31 18.53 -41.46
CA ARG A 263 38.14 17.57 -42.57
C ARG A 263 36.82 16.83 -42.42
N GLY A 264 35.80 17.37 -43.07
CA GLY A 264 34.54 16.67 -43.32
C GLY A 264 34.84 15.34 -44.01
N ALA A 265 34.66 14.25 -43.28
CA ALA A 265 34.49 12.94 -43.88
C ALA A 265 32.98 12.74 -44.03
N ASP A 266 32.47 13.00 -45.23
CA ASP A 266 31.19 12.44 -45.65
C ASP A 266 31.30 10.91 -45.54
N PRO A 267 30.37 10.21 -44.85
CA PRO A 267 30.45 8.77 -44.65
C PRO A 267 30.19 7.95 -45.93
N ALA A 268 29.99 8.59 -47.09
CA ALA A 268 29.64 7.91 -48.34
C ALA A 268 30.86 7.45 -49.18
N THR A 269 32.10 7.86 -48.86
CA THR A 269 33.27 7.58 -49.71
C THR A 269 34.31 6.64 -49.10
N ALA A 270 34.08 6.09 -47.90
CA ALA A 270 35.01 5.20 -47.22
C ALA A 270 34.65 3.71 -47.41
N ALA A 271 34.45 3.26 -48.65
CA ALA A 271 34.38 1.85 -49.00
C ALA A 271 35.74 1.40 -49.54
N GLY A 272 36.71 1.15 -48.65
CA GLY A 272 38.03 0.72 -49.09
C GLY A 272 39.12 0.73 -48.03
N SER A 273 38.90 0.13 -46.86
CA SER A 273 39.97 -0.40 -45.99
C SER A 273 39.35 -1.12 -44.79
N LEU A 274 39.04 -2.39 -45.00
CA LEU A 274 38.86 -3.36 -43.92
C LEU A 274 40.25 -3.90 -43.58
N LEU A 275 40.79 -3.49 -42.42
CA LEU A 275 41.71 -4.23 -41.53
C LEU A 275 42.51 -3.23 -40.67
N ALA A 276 41.84 -2.61 -39.70
CA ALA A 276 42.47 -1.99 -38.54
C ALA A 276 41.41 -1.83 -37.42
N VAL A 277 41.01 -2.95 -36.84
CA VAL A 277 40.26 -2.97 -35.58
C VAL A 277 41.29 -3.08 -34.48
N GLY A 278 41.55 -1.98 -33.78
CA GLY A 278 42.42 -1.99 -32.61
C GLY A 278 42.82 -0.59 -32.19
N LEU A 279 42.14 -0.07 -31.17
CA LEU A 279 42.61 1.01 -30.31
C LEU A 279 42.85 2.36 -31.00
N ASP A 280 41.77 3.11 -31.22
CA ASP A 280 41.90 4.57 -31.21
C ASP A 280 40.69 5.18 -30.50
N ARG A 281 40.77 5.10 -29.16
CA ARG A 281 39.94 5.86 -28.23
C ARG A 281 40.77 6.99 -27.61
N ASP A 282 41.75 7.50 -28.37
CA ASP A 282 42.54 8.66 -27.99
C ASP A 282 41.72 9.92 -28.24
N LEU A 283 40.96 10.25 -27.19
CA LEU A 283 40.56 11.61 -26.87
C LEU A 283 41.71 12.55 -27.27
N CYS A 284 41.44 13.48 -28.18
CA CYS A 284 42.36 14.54 -28.57
C CYS A 284 43.17 15.00 -27.34
N ALA A 285 44.50 14.93 -27.40
CA ALA A 285 45.38 15.16 -26.24
C ALA A 285 45.13 16.51 -25.54
N VAL A 286 44.57 17.49 -26.26
CA VAL A 286 44.08 18.78 -25.74
C VAL A 286 42.95 18.59 -24.69
N HIS A 287 42.07 17.62 -24.87
CA HIS A 287 40.98 17.27 -23.94
C HIS A 287 41.43 16.36 -22.79
N ALA A 288 42.39 15.44 -23.01
CA ALA A 288 42.98 14.66 -21.92
C ALA A 288 43.67 15.58 -20.89
N GLN A 289 44.39 16.60 -21.37
CA GLN A 289 45.02 17.60 -20.50
C GLN A 289 44.03 18.65 -19.95
N ALA A 290 42.98 19.05 -20.69
CA ALA A 290 41.97 19.98 -20.18
C ALA A 290 41.02 19.33 -19.15
N GLY A 291 40.70 18.04 -19.30
CA GLY A 291 39.93 17.27 -18.33
C GLY A 291 40.67 17.05 -17.00
N GLN A 292 41.99 16.82 -17.06
CA GLN A 292 42.82 16.74 -15.86
C GLN A 292 43.06 18.10 -15.18
N ARG A 293 43.13 19.22 -15.93
CA ARG A 293 43.34 20.54 -15.33
C ARG A 293 42.05 21.21 -14.81
N ARG A 294 40.87 20.90 -15.34
CA ARG A 294 39.60 21.50 -14.85
C ARG A 294 38.88 20.69 -13.79
N ALA A 295 39.16 19.39 -13.64
CA ALA A 295 38.70 18.62 -12.47
C ALA A 295 39.39 19.06 -11.16
N VAL A 296 40.41 19.92 -11.22
CA VAL A 296 41.14 20.46 -10.05
C VAL A 296 40.84 21.95 -9.81
N SER A 297 39.92 22.57 -10.55
CA SER A 297 39.59 23.99 -10.40
C SER A 297 38.10 24.28 -10.53
N LEU A 298 37.28 23.49 -9.82
CA LEU A 298 35.94 23.94 -9.42
C LEU A 298 36.02 24.34 -7.94
N ASN A 299 36.16 25.66 -7.73
CA ASN A 299 35.76 26.40 -6.52
C ASN A 299 35.76 25.62 -5.20
N ALA A 300 36.94 25.35 -4.67
CA ALA A 300 37.17 25.12 -3.24
C ALA A 300 37.54 26.45 -2.54
N GLY A 301 36.92 27.55 -2.96
CA GLY A 301 36.93 28.83 -2.26
C GLY A 301 35.51 29.12 -1.78
N GLU A 302 35.37 29.30 -0.47
CA GLU A 302 34.15 29.76 0.24
C GLU A 302 33.08 28.74 0.66
N ILE A 303 33.42 27.47 0.88
CA ILE A 303 32.69 26.70 1.90
C ILE A 303 33.74 25.93 2.72
N GLY A 304 34.04 26.44 3.92
CA GLY A 304 34.93 25.82 4.89
C GLY A 304 34.33 24.54 5.48
N LEU A 305 34.15 23.52 4.65
CA LEU A 305 33.81 22.18 5.09
C LEU A 305 35.05 21.32 4.96
N ASP A 306 35.44 20.77 6.10
CA ASP A 306 36.57 19.88 6.29
C ASP A 306 36.44 18.66 5.36
N TRP A 307 37.48 18.40 4.57
CA TRP A 307 37.51 17.28 3.63
C TRP A 307 37.47 15.93 4.37
N ASP A 308 37.90 15.87 5.63
CA ASP A 308 37.77 14.68 6.46
C ASP A 308 36.32 14.42 6.90
N GLU A 309 35.50 15.46 7.05
CA GLU A 309 34.06 15.34 7.34
C GLU A 309 33.25 14.85 6.13
N LEU A 310 33.61 15.30 4.91
CA LEU A 310 33.02 14.82 3.66
C LEU A 310 33.43 13.38 3.32
N ARG A 311 34.67 12.99 3.64
CA ARG A 311 35.14 11.60 3.47
C ARG A 311 34.45 10.64 4.44
N GLY A 312 34.27 11.04 5.70
CA GLY A 312 33.48 10.28 6.68
C GLY A 312 32.01 10.07 6.28
N ARG A 313 31.42 11.02 5.53
CA ARG A 313 30.02 10.93 5.07
C ARG A 313 29.80 9.95 3.91
N PHE A 314 30.80 9.73 3.07
CA PHE A 314 30.72 8.78 1.95
C PHE A 314 31.01 7.33 2.37
N GLU A 315 31.97 7.09 3.28
CA GLU A 315 32.29 5.74 3.76
C GLU A 315 31.18 5.17 4.67
N MET A 316 30.46 6.01 5.41
CA MET A 316 29.28 5.62 6.20
C MET A 316 28.04 5.31 5.34
N GLY A 317 28.02 5.71 4.06
CA GLY A 317 26.86 5.58 3.18
C GLY A 317 26.65 4.16 2.65
N GLU A 318 27.70 3.53 2.11
CA GLU A 318 27.61 2.18 1.54
C GLU A 318 27.73 1.08 2.59
N GLY A 319 28.62 1.24 3.57
CA GLY A 319 28.75 0.32 4.70
C GLY A 319 27.45 0.19 5.50
N GLY A 320 26.84 1.33 5.85
CA GLY A 320 25.56 1.37 6.55
C GLY A 320 24.38 0.87 5.72
N ARG A 321 24.44 0.90 4.38
CA ARG A 321 23.42 0.25 3.53
C ARG A 321 23.54 -1.28 3.59
N ARG A 322 24.76 -1.83 3.43
CA ARG A 322 25.00 -3.27 3.51
C ARG A 322 24.67 -3.85 4.89
N GLU A 323 24.93 -3.11 5.96
CA GLU A 323 24.57 -3.55 7.32
C GLU A 323 23.06 -3.55 7.56
N ARG A 324 22.35 -2.51 7.10
CA ARG A 324 20.88 -2.47 7.15
C ARG A 324 20.23 -3.59 6.32
N GLU A 325 20.82 -3.91 5.17
CA GLU A 325 20.37 -5.01 4.33
C GLU A 325 20.61 -6.37 4.99
N ARG A 326 21.79 -6.59 5.57
CA ARG A 326 22.08 -7.79 6.39
C ARG A 326 21.11 -7.94 7.55
N LYS A 327 20.79 -6.85 8.25
CA LYS A 327 19.80 -6.87 9.34
C LYS A 327 18.41 -7.25 8.84
N ARG A 328 17.94 -6.68 7.72
CA ARG A 328 16.64 -7.04 7.11
C ARG A 328 16.58 -8.52 6.75
N LEU A 329 17.63 -9.06 6.12
CA LEU A 329 17.70 -10.48 5.77
C LEU A 329 17.73 -11.38 7.03
N SER A 330 18.43 -10.96 8.08
CA SER A 330 18.43 -11.66 9.36
C SER A 330 17.03 -11.67 10.01
N ASP A 331 16.33 -10.53 10.00
CA ASP A 331 14.98 -10.41 10.55
C ASP A 331 13.97 -11.25 9.75
N ASP A 332 14.12 -11.32 8.42
CA ASP A 332 13.29 -12.14 7.55
C ASP A 332 13.53 -13.65 7.77
N LEU A 333 14.79 -14.07 7.95
CA LEU A 333 15.12 -15.46 8.30
C LEU A 333 14.55 -15.86 9.66
N GLU A 334 14.62 -14.98 10.66
CA GLU A 334 14.03 -15.26 11.98
C GLU A 334 12.49 -15.29 11.93
N ARG A 335 11.88 -14.45 11.08
CA ARG A 335 10.43 -14.49 10.82
C ARG A 335 10.02 -15.80 10.16
N MET A 336 10.81 -16.32 9.23
CA MET A 336 10.57 -17.63 8.60
C MET A 336 10.69 -18.77 9.62
N ARG A 337 11.75 -18.79 10.45
CA ARG A 337 11.91 -19.79 11.52
C ARG A 337 10.77 -19.75 12.54
N ARG A 338 10.25 -18.56 12.87
CA ARG A 338 9.08 -18.43 13.75
C ARG A 338 7.84 -19.08 13.13
N ARG A 339 7.59 -18.85 11.83
CA ARG A 339 6.46 -19.48 11.11
C ARG A 339 6.60 -20.99 11.03
N GLU A 340 7.81 -21.52 10.85
CA GLU A 340 8.06 -22.96 10.86
C GLU A 340 7.72 -23.58 12.22
N ARG A 341 8.14 -22.95 13.33
CA ARG A 341 7.77 -23.39 14.69
C ARG A 341 6.25 -23.34 14.92
N GLU A 342 5.58 -22.27 14.48
CA GLU A 342 4.11 -22.15 14.60
C GLU A 342 3.38 -23.25 13.81
N LEU A 343 3.88 -23.60 12.61
CA LEU A 343 3.33 -24.70 11.80
C LEU A 343 3.56 -26.07 12.45
N GLU A 344 4.73 -26.30 13.04
CA GLU A 344 5.04 -27.53 13.76
C GLU A 344 4.13 -27.71 14.99
N GLU A 345 3.94 -26.65 15.79
CA GLU A 345 2.99 -26.66 16.90
C GLU A 345 1.54 -26.89 16.46
N ASP A 346 1.13 -26.33 15.31
CA ASP A 346 -0.18 -26.54 14.72
C ASP A 346 -0.39 -28.00 14.28
N LEU A 347 0.64 -28.61 13.68
CA LEU A 347 0.63 -30.02 13.30
C LEU A 347 0.54 -30.93 14.53
N GLU A 348 1.31 -30.66 15.58
CA GLU A 348 1.21 -31.40 16.85
C GLU A 348 -0.17 -31.25 17.50
N ARG A 349 -0.77 -30.05 17.45
CA ARG A 349 -2.13 -29.83 17.94
C ARG A 349 -3.16 -30.60 17.11
N ALA A 350 -2.99 -30.67 15.79
CA ALA A 350 -3.85 -31.45 14.91
C ALA A 350 -3.70 -32.95 15.15
N GLU A 351 -2.49 -33.45 15.36
CA GLU A 351 -2.22 -34.85 15.66
C GLU A 351 -2.82 -35.26 17.01
N ARG A 352 -2.65 -34.44 18.05
CA ARG A 352 -3.31 -34.65 19.35
C ARG A 352 -4.84 -34.73 19.23
N ARG A 353 -5.46 -33.86 18.43
CA ARG A 353 -6.90 -33.93 18.14
C ARG A 353 -7.29 -35.25 17.48
N ARG A 354 -6.54 -35.68 16.45
CA ARG A 354 -6.77 -36.98 15.79
C ARG A 354 -6.56 -38.17 16.72
N GLY A 355 -5.68 -38.05 17.72
CA GLY A 355 -5.51 -39.06 18.78
C GLY A 355 -6.74 -39.15 19.66
N LEU A 356 -7.23 -38.02 20.17
CA LEU A 356 -8.44 -37.95 20.98
C LEU A 356 -9.69 -38.45 20.24
N ASP A 357 -9.82 -38.12 18.95
CA ASP A 357 -10.92 -38.60 18.10
C ASP A 357 -10.87 -40.13 17.92
N ARG A 358 -9.67 -40.70 17.73
CA ARG A 358 -9.48 -42.16 17.69
C ARG A 358 -9.87 -42.82 19.01
N GLU A 359 -9.40 -42.31 20.15
CA GLU A 359 -9.77 -42.83 21.47
C GLU A 359 -11.27 -42.70 21.79
N ALA A 360 -11.92 -41.64 21.29
CA ALA A 360 -13.36 -41.46 21.41
C ALA A 360 -14.12 -42.51 20.58
N MET A 361 -13.70 -42.76 19.34
CA MET A 361 -14.27 -43.82 18.50
C MET A 361 -14.08 -45.21 19.11
N ASP A 362 -12.89 -45.52 19.66
CA ASP A 362 -12.63 -46.80 20.32
C ASP A 362 -13.47 -46.99 21.59
N ARG A 363 -13.78 -45.91 22.31
CA ARG A 363 -14.74 -45.95 23.44
C ARG A 363 -16.15 -46.26 22.97
N LEU A 364 -16.64 -45.53 21.96
CA LEU A 364 -17.97 -45.77 21.39
C LEU A 364 -18.11 -47.20 20.85
N GLN A 365 -17.06 -47.73 20.22
CA GLN A 365 -17.07 -49.11 19.72
C GLN A 365 -17.13 -50.15 20.85
N ARG A 366 -16.41 -49.93 21.96
CA ARG A 366 -16.50 -50.79 23.15
C ARG A 366 -17.87 -50.72 23.80
N ASP A 367 -18.43 -49.53 23.94
CA ASP A 367 -19.77 -49.35 24.51
C ASP A 367 -20.84 -50.04 23.64
N PHE A 368 -20.71 -49.94 22.31
CA PHE A 368 -21.59 -50.63 21.37
C PHE A 368 -21.48 -52.15 21.47
N GLN A 369 -20.28 -52.71 21.57
CA GLN A 369 -20.08 -54.15 21.77
C GLN A 369 -20.64 -54.63 23.11
N ALA A 370 -20.42 -53.86 24.20
CA ALA A 370 -20.98 -54.17 25.51
C ALA A 370 -22.52 -54.19 25.49
N TRP A 371 -23.13 -53.20 24.81
CA TRP A 371 -24.57 -53.13 24.66
C TRP A 371 -25.14 -54.32 23.87
N ASN A 372 -24.51 -54.71 22.77
CA ASN A 372 -24.92 -55.89 21.99
C ASN A 372 -24.77 -57.20 22.78
N GLY A 373 -23.72 -57.34 23.61
CA GLY A 373 -23.54 -58.51 24.47
C GLY A 373 -24.62 -58.65 25.55
N VAL A 374 -25.17 -57.53 26.05
CA VAL A 374 -26.32 -57.53 26.98
C VAL A 374 -27.60 -57.98 26.27
N SER A 375 -27.81 -57.56 25.02
CA SER A 375 -28.96 -57.97 24.20
C SER A 375 -29.01 -59.48 23.93
N GLU A 376 -27.86 -60.14 23.76
CA GLU A 376 -27.79 -61.60 23.59
C GLU A 376 -28.13 -62.36 24.87
N TRP A 377 -27.80 -61.80 26.04
CA TRP A 377 -28.13 -62.40 27.33
C TRP A 377 -29.63 -62.39 27.61
N ASP A 378 -30.32 -61.28 27.31
CA ASP A 378 -31.78 -61.20 27.46
C ASP A 378 -32.52 -62.10 26.47
N SER A 379 -31.97 -62.30 25.27
CA SER A 379 -32.56 -63.18 24.26
C SER A 379 -32.45 -64.68 24.58
N ARG A 380 -31.58 -65.09 25.52
CA ARG A 380 -31.46 -66.49 25.99
C ARG A 380 -32.28 -66.78 27.25
N ARG A 381 -32.89 -65.74 27.85
CA ARG A 381 -33.67 -65.85 29.10
C ARG A 381 -35.18 -65.92 28.87
N LEU A 382 -35.62 -65.68 27.63
CA LEU A 382 -36.94 -65.97 27.10
C LEU A 382 -36.88 -67.30 26.34
#